data_AF-A0A0F9J0A3-F1
#
_entry.id   AF-A0A0F9J0A3-F1
#
_cell.length_a   1.000
_cell.length_b   1.000
_cell.length_c   1.000
_cell.angle_alpha   90.00
_cell.angle_beta   90.00
_cell.angle_gamma   90.00
#
_symmetry.space_group_name_H-M   'P 1'
#
loop_
_entity.id
_entity.type
_entity.pdbx_description
1 polymer ?
#
loop_
_entity_poly.entity_id
_entity_poly.type
_entity_poly.pdbx_seq_one_letter_code
_entity_poly.pdbx_strand_id
1 'polypeptide(L)'
;MAKTNWHMSATFIAAFKACAMRAYYKYVHGIVPDEDSDALRTGTNWHAILEIMGMEPGTECPNLKNAKFHDGSCALCEGTGTLPDDIMDAVIRTLNAAYDEVPVYKTREEWLTERAILLYTVAGYNWRWADDDLEVVATEIPFELELHDADGKVIPNVIIPGKIDKLLRNKHGKLFVGEHKSTGKAIDSGSSYWSHLTMDTQTTLYIYAARKLQQSGKLVEYGIFPDDDLISAVYYDVWHKPQTRPKKLTQAESKKFCETDGEYMGKKFNVTGSVGDVEDLLR
;
A
#
# COMPACT_ATOMS: atom_id res chain seq x y z
N MET A 1 -9.91 0.75 38.69
CA MET A 1 -9.13 1.00 37.46
C MET A 1 -10.11 1.13 36.32
N ALA A 2 -10.03 2.18 35.50
CA ALA A 2 -10.84 2.27 34.30
C ALA A 2 -10.54 1.04 33.42
N LYS A 3 -11.57 0.37 32.91
CA LYS A 3 -11.39 -0.75 31.97
C LYS A 3 -10.82 -0.16 30.68
N THR A 4 -9.59 -0.53 30.34
CA THR A 4 -8.97 -0.13 29.08
C THR A 4 -9.63 -0.91 27.94
N ASN A 5 -10.18 -0.19 26.96
CA ASN A 5 -10.63 -0.79 25.71
C ASN A 5 -9.41 -1.05 24.82
N TRP A 6 -9.22 -2.29 24.38
CA TRP A 6 -8.11 -2.71 23.53
C TRP A 6 -8.54 -2.78 22.08
N HIS A 7 -7.77 -2.11 21.22
CA HIS A 7 -7.98 -2.08 19.78
C HIS A 7 -6.86 -2.91 19.12
N MET A 8 -7.20 -4.11 18.66
CA MET A 8 -6.25 -5.06 18.07
C MET A 8 -6.34 -5.05 16.54
N SER A 9 -5.86 -3.98 15.90
CA SER A 9 -5.80 -3.89 14.44
C SER A 9 -4.92 -5.01 13.81
N ALA A 10 -5.04 -5.21 12.49
CA ALA A 10 -4.16 -6.13 11.76
C ALA A 10 -2.66 -5.83 12.03
N THR A 11 -2.30 -4.55 12.07
CA THR A 11 -0.93 -4.08 12.33
C THR A 11 -0.49 -4.30 13.78
N PHE A 12 -1.41 -4.30 14.74
CA PHE A 12 -1.14 -4.72 16.12
C PHE A 12 -0.84 -6.21 16.18
N ILE A 13 -1.72 -7.05 15.60
CA ILE A 13 -1.59 -8.50 15.62
C ILE A 13 -0.29 -8.93 14.93
N ALA A 14 0.02 -8.35 13.77
CA ALA A 14 1.28 -8.59 13.07
C ALA A 14 2.51 -8.19 13.91
N ALA A 15 2.45 -7.06 14.63
CA ALA A 15 3.51 -6.66 15.54
C ALA A 15 3.68 -7.61 16.71
N PHE A 16 2.58 -8.07 17.31
CA PHE A 16 2.60 -8.98 18.44
C PHE A 16 3.16 -10.36 18.06
N LYS A 17 2.71 -10.91 16.91
CA LYS A 17 3.22 -12.17 16.34
C LYS A 17 4.72 -12.11 16.06
N ALA A 18 5.22 -10.96 15.60
CA ALA A 18 6.65 -10.78 15.35
C ALA A 18 7.44 -10.63 16.66
N CYS A 19 6.95 -9.81 17.60
CA CYS A 19 7.57 -9.59 18.89
C CYS A 19 6.60 -8.88 19.85
N ALA A 20 6.23 -9.53 20.96
CA ALA A 20 5.34 -8.95 21.97
C ALA A 20 5.87 -7.62 22.55
N MET A 21 7.19 -7.51 22.79
CA MET A 21 7.80 -6.27 23.27
C MET A 21 7.71 -5.14 22.24
N ARG A 22 7.85 -5.45 20.94
CA ARG A 22 7.67 -4.46 19.87
C ARG A 22 6.24 -3.92 19.86
N ALA A 23 5.25 -4.80 19.97
CA ALA A 23 3.85 -4.39 20.06
C ALA A 23 3.59 -3.55 21.32
N TYR A 24 4.14 -3.95 22.47
CA TYR A 24 4.04 -3.21 23.72
C TYR A 24 4.60 -1.79 23.60
N TYR A 25 5.83 -1.62 23.14
CA TYR A 25 6.41 -0.28 22.98
C TYR A 25 5.64 0.58 21.98
N LYS A 26 5.23 0.01 20.84
CA LYS A 26 4.51 0.76 19.81
C LYS A 26 3.10 1.17 20.23
N TYR A 27 2.30 0.24 20.73
CA TYR A 27 0.85 0.46 20.94
C TYR A 27 0.47 0.78 22.38
N VAL A 28 1.34 0.50 23.37
CA VAL A 28 1.10 0.86 24.77
C VAL A 28 1.89 2.10 25.17
N HIS A 29 3.17 2.20 24.77
CA HIS A 29 4.00 3.37 25.08
C HIS A 29 4.05 4.43 23.97
N GLY A 30 3.45 4.16 22.80
CA GLY A 30 3.45 5.11 21.68
C GLY A 30 4.82 5.35 21.05
N ILE A 31 5.79 4.45 21.25
CA ILE A 31 7.15 4.59 20.71
C ILE A 31 7.13 4.18 19.23
N VAL A 32 7.36 5.16 18.36
CA VAL A 32 7.45 4.98 16.91
C VAL A 32 8.75 5.57 16.38
N PRO A 33 9.26 5.10 15.23
CA PRO A 33 10.34 5.78 14.53
C PRO A 33 9.95 7.23 14.22
N ASP A 34 10.93 8.13 14.28
CA ASP A 34 10.75 9.55 13.94
C ASP A 34 10.56 9.77 12.43
N GLU A 35 11.03 8.83 11.61
CA GLU A 35 10.96 8.88 10.15
C GLU A 35 10.27 7.64 9.57
N ASP A 36 9.45 7.86 8.54
CA ASP A 36 8.90 6.76 7.75
C ASP A 36 9.94 6.17 6.80
N SER A 37 9.91 4.83 6.68
CA SER A 37 10.74 4.15 5.69
C SER A 37 10.33 4.56 4.26
N ASP A 38 11.30 4.56 3.35
CA ASP A 38 11.05 4.85 1.93
C ASP A 38 9.93 3.99 1.32
N ALA A 39 9.88 2.72 1.71
CA ALA A 39 8.89 1.77 1.21
C ALA A 39 7.48 2.14 1.68
N LEU A 40 7.31 2.46 2.97
CA LEU A 40 6.01 2.84 3.53
C LEU A 40 5.48 4.10 2.87
N ARG A 41 6.29 5.16 2.84
CA ARG A 41 5.90 6.45 2.26
C ARG A 41 5.62 6.34 0.74
N THR A 42 6.43 5.60 -0.02
CA THR A 42 6.14 5.37 -1.45
C THR A 42 4.82 4.61 -1.62
N GLY A 43 4.60 3.58 -0.78
CA GLY A 43 3.36 2.82 -0.76
C GLY A 43 2.16 3.70 -0.47
N THR A 44 2.22 4.52 0.58
CA THR A 44 1.15 5.48 0.92
C THR A 44 0.81 6.41 -0.25
N ASN A 45 1.82 7.00 -0.89
CA ASN A 45 1.59 7.87 -2.05
C ASN A 45 1.04 7.11 -3.26
N TRP A 46 1.42 5.84 -3.44
CA TRP A 46 0.85 4.96 -4.49
C TRP A 46 -0.64 4.69 -4.27
N HIS A 47 -1.06 4.40 -3.03
CA HIS A 47 -2.48 4.23 -2.72
C HIS A 47 -3.25 5.53 -2.95
N ALA A 48 -2.73 6.66 -2.48
CA ALA A 48 -3.37 7.96 -2.63
C ALA A 48 -3.62 8.32 -4.11
N ILE A 49 -2.64 8.11 -5.00
CA ILE A 49 -2.85 8.40 -6.42
C ILE A 49 -3.78 7.40 -7.10
N LEU A 50 -3.80 6.13 -6.69
CA LEU A 50 -4.77 5.15 -7.21
C LEU A 50 -6.20 5.46 -6.76
N GLU A 51 -6.40 5.98 -5.54
CA GLU A 51 -7.70 6.46 -5.07
C GLU A 51 -8.18 7.63 -5.94
N ILE A 52 -7.30 8.60 -6.22
CA ILE A 52 -7.62 9.75 -7.07
C ILE A 52 -7.98 9.29 -8.49
N MET A 53 -7.21 8.37 -9.07
CA MET A 53 -7.48 7.82 -10.39
C MET A 53 -8.83 7.11 -10.50
N GLY A 54 -9.33 6.57 -9.39
CA GLY A 54 -10.65 5.93 -9.33
C GLY A 54 -11.82 6.90 -9.17
N MET A 55 -11.57 8.20 -9.05
CA MET A 55 -12.63 9.20 -8.90
C MET A 55 -13.23 9.59 -10.26
N GLU A 56 -14.51 9.95 -10.27
CA GLU A 56 -15.22 10.35 -11.47
C GLU A 56 -15.00 11.86 -11.76
N PRO A 57 -14.49 12.23 -12.95
CA PRO A 57 -14.30 13.63 -13.34
C PRO A 57 -15.58 14.47 -13.19
N GLY A 58 -15.45 15.74 -12.81
CA GLY A 58 -16.57 16.67 -12.68
C GLY A 58 -17.50 16.44 -11.49
N THR A 59 -17.29 15.39 -10.69
CA THR A 59 -18.08 15.15 -9.46
C THR A 59 -17.64 16.07 -8.31
N GLU A 60 -18.47 16.14 -7.26
CA GLU A 60 -18.17 16.91 -6.06
C GLU A 60 -16.87 16.41 -5.40
N CYS A 61 -15.98 17.34 -5.08
CA CYS A 61 -14.73 17.01 -4.43
C CYS A 61 -14.99 16.39 -3.04
N PRO A 62 -14.42 15.21 -2.72
CA PRO A 62 -14.65 14.58 -1.41
C PRO A 62 -14.12 15.42 -0.24
N ASN A 63 -13.18 16.32 -0.50
CA ASN A 63 -12.63 17.24 0.50
C ASN A 63 -13.49 18.49 0.74
N LEU A 64 -14.60 18.69 0.01
CA LEU A 64 -15.44 19.88 0.13
C LEU A 64 -16.10 20.03 1.52
N LYS A 65 -16.23 18.95 2.28
CA LYS A 65 -16.77 19.00 3.65
C LYS A 65 -15.70 19.27 4.70
N ASN A 66 -14.43 19.32 4.30
CA ASN A 66 -13.32 19.46 5.22
C ASN A 66 -12.84 20.91 5.22
N ALA A 67 -13.19 21.62 6.30
CA ALA A 67 -12.88 23.03 6.55
C ALA A 67 -11.41 23.41 6.26
N LYS A 68 -10.48 22.45 6.34
CA LYS A 68 -9.05 22.64 6.08
C LYS A 68 -8.68 22.96 4.62
N PHE A 69 -9.56 22.68 3.65
CA PHE A 69 -9.21 22.76 2.23
C PHE A 69 -10.00 23.84 1.45
N HIS A 70 -10.72 24.72 2.14
CA HIS A 70 -11.55 25.76 1.51
C HIS A 70 -10.80 27.04 1.11
N ASP A 71 -9.49 27.13 1.35
CA ASP A 71 -8.65 28.28 1.01
C ASP A 71 -8.04 28.20 -0.41
N GLY A 72 -8.51 27.26 -1.25
CA GLY A 72 -7.96 27.01 -2.57
C GLY A 72 -6.74 26.08 -2.59
N SER A 73 -6.28 25.61 -1.42
CA SER A 73 -5.13 24.69 -1.32
C SER A 73 -5.44 23.23 -1.63
N CYS A 74 -6.71 22.88 -1.91
CA CYS A 74 -7.10 21.50 -2.13
C CYS A 74 -6.41 20.92 -3.38
N ALA A 75 -5.52 19.94 -3.21
CA ALA A 75 -4.85 19.29 -4.34
C ALA A 75 -5.83 18.60 -5.32
N LEU A 76 -7.03 18.24 -4.87
CA LEU A 76 -8.04 17.59 -5.71
C LEU A 76 -8.79 18.58 -6.61
N CYS A 77 -9.22 19.72 -6.09
CA CYS A 77 -10.13 20.64 -6.80
C CYS A 77 -9.65 22.10 -6.89
N GLU A 78 -8.53 22.47 -6.27
CA GLU A 78 -8.03 23.87 -6.25
C GLU A 78 -9.08 24.90 -5.77
N GLY A 79 -9.99 24.46 -4.89
CA GLY A 79 -11.06 25.30 -4.35
C GLY A 79 -12.28 25.48 -5.27
N THR A 80 -12.33 24.85 -6.44
CA THR A 80 -13.54 24.85 -7.30
C THR A 80 -14.70 24.08 -6.66
N GLY A 81 -14.36 23.12 -5.80
CA GLY A 81 -15.31 22.20 -5.18
C GLY A 81 -15.70 21.02 -6.07
N THR A 82 -15.19 20.94 -7.29
CA THR A 82 -15.42 19.84 -8.23
C THR A 82 -14.09 19.25 -8.70
N LEU A 83 -14.07 17.95 -8.97
CA LEU A 83 -12.90 17.30 -9.55
C LEU A 83 -12.64 17.80 -10.97
N PRO A 84 -11.37 17.88 -11.42
CA PRO A 84 -11.02 18.32 -12.76
C PRO A 84 -11.54 17.34 -13.82
N ASP A 85 -11.69 17.84 -15.05
CA ASP A 85 -12.05 17.00 -16.21
C ASP A 85 -10.96 15.97 -16.51
N ASP A 86 -9.68 16.36 -16.35
CA ASP A 86 -8.56 15.43 -16.36
C ASP A 86 -8.11 15.12 -14.92
N ILE A 87 -8.43 13.90 -14.46
CA ILE A 87 -8.07 13.43 -13.13
C ILE A 87 -6.55 13.37 -12.91
N MET A 88 -5.75 13.28 -13.99
CA MET A 88 -4.29 13.35 -13.86
C MET A 88 -3.83 14.70 -13.30
N ASP A 89 -4.57 15.79 -13.49
CA ASP A 89 -4.23 17.08 -12.89
C ASP A 89 -4.28 17.01 -11.35
N ALA A 90 -5.30 16.33 -10.80
CA ALA A 90 -5.42 16.10 -9.35
C ALA A 90 -4.29 15.19 -8.82
N VAL A 91 -3.90 14.17 -9.59
CA VAL A 91 -2.76 13.30 -9.27
C VAL A 91 -1.46 14.10 -9.22
N ILE A 92 -1.20 14.91 -10.25
CA ILE A 92 0.02 15.74 -10.35
C ILE A 92 0.09 16.71 -9.17
N ARG A 93 -1.01 17.42 -8.86
CA ARG A 93 -1.05 18.34 -7.72
C ARG A 93 -0.82 17.63 -6.39
N THR A 94 -1.42 16.45 -6.20
CA THR A 94 -1.24 15.65 -4.97
C THR A 94 0.21 15.21 -4.81
N LEU A 95 0.85 14.72 -5.89
CA LEU A 95 2.26 14.38 -5.86
C LEU A 95 3.17 15.60 -5.70
N ASN A 96 2.85 16.75 -6.29
CA ASN A 96 3.63 17.96 -6.09
C ASN A 96 3.58 18.41 -4.62
N ALA A 97 2.40 18.39 -4.01
CA ALA A 97 2.25 18.71 -2.59
C ALA A 97 3.01 17.72 -1.69
N ALA A 98 2.91 16.41 -1.96
CA ALA A 98 3.59 15.37 -1.17
C ALA A 98 5.13 15.41 -1.27
N TYR A 99 5.68 16.05 -2.32
CA TYR A 99 7.11 16.11 -2.59
C TYR A 99 7.65 17.56 -2.63
N ASP A 100 6.92 18.53 -2.07
CA ASP A 100 7.30 19.94 -2.09
C ASP A 100 8.54 20.20 -1.22
N GLU A 101 8.54 19.63 -0.02
CA GLU A 101 9.65 19.72 0.93
C GLU A 101 10.56 18.49 0.83
N VAL A 102 11.86 18.71 0.63
CA VAL A 102 12.87 17.65 0.59
C VAL A 102 13.33 17.37 2.02
N PRO A 103 13.18 16.14 2.53
CA PRO A 103 13.64 15.83 3.88
C PRO A 103 15.17 15.80 3.96
N VAL A 104 15.71 16.07 5.15
CA VAL A 104 17.16 16.21 5.39
C VAL A 104 17.98 14.97 5.04
N TYR A 105 17.36 13.79 5.09
CA TYR A 105 17.99 12.50 4.80
C TYR A 105 17.93 12.11 3.32
N LYS A 106 17.43 12.99 2.43
CA LYS A 106 17.34 12.76 0.99
C LYS A 106 18.00 13.86 0.20
N THR A 107 18.60 13.47 -0.93
CA THR A 107 18.95 14.44 -1.97
C THR A 107 17.70 14.88 -2.72
N ARG A 108 17.72 16.10 -3.27
CA ARG A 108 16.63 16.59 -4.14
C ARG A 108 16.42 15.69 -5.36
N GLU A 109 17.49 15.13 -5.91
CA GLU A 109 17.43 14.20 -7.04
C GLU A 109 16.67 12.91 -6.68
N GLU A 110 17.00 12.26 -5.55
CA GLU A 110 16.30 11.07 -5.10
C GLU A 110 14.82 11.34 -4.84
N TRP A 111 14.50 12.49 -4.24
CA TRP A 111 13.14 12.89 -3.93
C TRP A 111 12.29 13.09 -5.19
N LEU A 112 12.82 13.83 -6.16
CA LEU A 112 12.15 14.06 -7.45
C LEU A 112 12.08 12.79 -8.31
N THR A 113 13.08 11.92 -8.23
CA THR A 113 13.08 10.61 -8.90
C THR A 113 11.94 9.75 -8.38
N GLU A 114 11.73 9.72 -7.06
CA GLU A 114 10.63 8.95 -6.49
C GLU A 114 9.26 9.48 -6.92
N ARG A 115 9.07 10.81 -6.93
CA ARG A 115 7.87 11.46 -7.48
C ARG A 115 7.63 11.09 -8.94
N ALA A 116 8.69 11.13 -9.76
CA ALA A 116 8.61 10.78 -11.17
C ALA A 116 8.24 9.30 -11.38
N ILE A 117 8.82 8.39 -10.58
CA ILE A 117 8.46 6.97 -10.60
C ILE A 117 6.95 6.81 -10.37
N LEU A 118 6.39 7.45 -9.34
CA LEU A 118 4.96 7.37 -9.06
C LEU A 118 4.10 7.91 -10.21
N LEU A 119 4.41 9.11 -10.70
CA LEU A 119 3.65 9.76 -11.77
C LEU A 119 3.64 8.94 -13.08
N TYR A 120 4.81 8.50 -13.55
CA TYR A 120 4.88 7.74 -14.78
C TYR A 120 4.33 6.32 -14.63
N THR A 121 4.47 5.73 -13.44
CA THR A 121 3.87 4.43 -13.15
C THR A 121 2.35 4.51 -13.20
N VAL A 122 1.73 5.49 -12.53
CA VAL A 122 0.26 5.56 -12.49
C VAL A 122 -0.31 5.83 -13.88
N ALA A 123 0.35 6.67 -14.69
CA ALA A 123 -0.03 6.89 -16.09
C ALA A 123 0.03 5.58 -16.90
N GLY A 124 1.13 4.82 -16.78
CA GLY A 124 1.28 3.54 -17.46
C GLY A 124 0.33 2.45 -16.95
N TYR A 125 0.06 2.43 -15.65
CA TYR A 125 -0.90 1.55 -15.00
C TYR A 125 -2.30 1.81 -15.54
N ASN A 126 -2.74 3.08 -15.54
CA ASN A 126 -4.05 3.47 -16.04
C ASN A 126 -4.20 3.11 -17.52
N TRP A 127 -3.21 3.40 -18.35
CA TRP A 127 -3.22 3.00 -19.76
C TRP A 127 -3.32 1.48 -19.95
N ARG A 128 -2.57 0.70 -19.16
CA ARG A 128 -2.52 -0.76 -19.30
C ARG A 128 -3.80 -1.45 -18.87
N TRP A 129 -4.48 -0.90 -17.86
CA TRP A 129 -5.63 -1.52 -17.18
C TRP A 129 -6.93 -0.73 -17.36
N ALA A 130 -6.98 0.24 -18.28
CA ALA A 130 -8.17 1.05 -18.55
C ALA A 130 -9.42 0.21 -18.88
N ASP A 131 -9.21 -0.93 -19.53
CA ASP A 131 -10.27 -1.85 -19.98
C ASP A 131 -10.46 -3.05 -19.02
N ASP A 132 -10.02 -2.96 -17.76
CA ASP A 132 -10.22 -4.06 -16.82
C ASP A 132 -11.69 -4.15 -16.35
N ASP A 133 -12.27 -5.35 -16.39
CA ASP A 133 -13.69 -5.61 -16.13
C ASP A 133 -14.01 -5.72 -14.62
N LEU A 134 -13.28 -5.00 -13.77
CA LEU A 134 -13.44 -5.01 -12.31
C LEU A 134 -14.18 -3.78 -11.82
N GLU A 135 -15.41 -3.99 -11.35
CA GLU A 135 -16.21 -2.95 -10.73
C GLU A 135 -15.76 -2.73 -9.28
N VAL A 136 -15.53 -1.47 -8.91
CA VAL A 136 -15.35 -1.07 -7.51
C VAL A 136 -16.72 -0.85 -6.89
N VAL A 137 -17.17 -1.77 -6.03
CA VAL A 137 -18.49 -1.74 -5.40
C VAL A 137 -18.53 -0.78 -4.22
N ALA A 138 -17.45 -0.77 -3.44
CA ALA A 138 -17.32 0.07 -2.26
C ALA A 138 -15.85 0.28 -1.94
N THR A 139 -15.53 1.43 -1.36
CA THR A 139 -14.18 1.80 -0.93
C THR A 139 -14.17 2.12 0.56
N GLU A 140 -13.03 1.92 1.21
CA GLU A 140 -12.74 2.48 2.52
C GLU A 140 -13.76 2.10 3.62
N ILE A 141 -14.18 0.83 3.65
CA ILE A 141 -15.27 0.33 4.50
C ILE A 141 -14.77 0.06 5.92
N PRO A 142 -15.17 0.84 6.93
CA PRO A 142 -14.74 0.62 8.31
C PRO A 142 -15.43 -0.61 8.91
N PHE A 143 -14.73 -1.30 9.79
CA PHE A 143 -15.31 -2.39 10.57
C PHE A 143 -14.77 -2.44 11.98
N GLU A 144 -15.60 -2.99 12.87
CA GLU A 144 -15.23 -3.37 14.23
C GLU A 144 -15.79 -4.77 14.47
N LEU A 145 -14.89 -5.71 14.79
CA LEU A 145 -15.27 -7.08 15.13
C LEU A 145 -14.99 -7.36 16.61
N GLU A 146 -15.84 -8.20 17.19
CA GLU A 146 -15.59 -8.78 18.50
C GLU A 146 -14.48 -9.84 18.40
N LEU A 147 -13.62 -9.90 19.41
CA LEU A 147 -12.65 -10.99 19.55
C LEU A 147 -13.29 -12.11 20.38
N HIS A 148 -13.22 -13.34 19.88
CA HIS A 148 -13.71 -14.52 20.58
C HIS A 148 -12.53 -15.35 21.10
N ASP A 149 -12.67 -15.96 22.27
CA ASP A 149 -11.75 -16.97 22.79
C ASP A 149 -11.92 -18.32 22.08
N ALA A 150 -11.14 -19.33 22.49
CA ALA A 150 -11.17 -20.66 21.90
C ALA A 150 -12.52 -21.39 22.10
N ASP A 151 -13.29 -20.99 23.11
CA ASP A 151 -14.62 -21.54 23.41
C ASP A 151 -15.73 -20.75 22.71
N GLY A 152 -15.37 -19.74 21.91
CA GLY A 152 -16.30 -18.88 21.16
C GLY A 152 -16.90 -17.74 21.97
N LYS A 153 -16.46 -17.53 23.21
CA LYS A 153 -16.97 -16.45 24.06
C LYS A 153 -16.27 -15.13 23.73
N VAL A 154 -17.06 -14.06 23.67
CA VAL A 154 -16.53 -12.70 23.43
C VAL A 154 -15.61 -12.28 24.57
N ILE A 155 -14.41 -11.82 24.21
CA ILE A 155 -13.44 -11.26 25.12
C ILE A 155 -13.84 -9.80 25.41
N PRO A 156 -14.18 -9.45 26.67
CA PRO A 156 -14.72 -8.14 26.99
C PRO A 156 -13.67 -7.03 26.84
N ASN A 157 -14.11 -5.87 26.33
CA ASN A 157 -13.29 -4.67 26.11
C ASN A 157 -12.16 -4.87 25.08
N VAL A 158 -12.29 -5.84 24.17
CA VAL A 158 -11.35 -6.06 23.06
C VAL A 158 -12.12 -6.03 21.75
N ILE A 159 -11.72 -5.15 20.85
CA ILE A 159 -12.26 -5.08 19.49
C ILE A 159 -11.13 -5.18 18.47
N ILE A 160 -11.47 -5.65 17.28
CA ILE A 160 -10.60 -5.69 16.11
C ILE A 160 -11.12 -4.63 15.13
N PRO A 161 -10.59 -3.40 15.19
CA PRO A 161 -10.94 -2.37 14.23
C PRO A 161 -10.12 -2.54 12.96
N GLY A 162 -10.69 -2.12 11.84
CA GLY A 162 -10.00 -2.04 10.57
C GLY A 162 -10.81 -1.31 9.53
N LYS A 163 -10.23 -1.24 8.33
CA LYS A 163 -10.82 -0.59 7.17
C LYS A 163 -10.46 -1.42 5.95
N ILE A 164 -11.48 -1.91 5.23
CA ILE A 164 -11.29 -2.65 4.00
C ILE A 164 -11.12 -1.61 2.89
N ASP A 165 -9.97 -1.63 2.20
CA ASP A 165 -9.64 -0.68 1.13
C ASP A 165 -10.72 -0.70 0.03
N LYS A 166 -11.04 -1.88 -0.53
CA LYS A 166 -12.05 -2.02 -1.58
C LYS A 166 -12.83 -3.33 -1.51
N LEU A 167 -14.09 -3.29 -1.95
CA LEU A 167 -14.83 -4.47 -2.41
C LEU A 167 -14.97 -4.39 -3.93
N LEU A 168 -14.58 -5.46 -4.61
CA LEU A 168 -14.57 -5.55 -6.07
C LEU A 168 -15.57 -6.59 -6.55
N ARG A 169 -16.22 -6.33 -7.68
CA ARG A 169 -17.09 -7.30 -8.37
C ARG A 169 -16.53 -7.55 -9.76
N ASN A 170 -16.34 -8.82 -10.11
CA ASN A 170 -15.96 -9.18 -11.47
C ASN A 170 -17.19 -9.29 -12.39
N LYS A 171 -16.96 -9.40 -13.71
CA LYS A 171 -18.03 -9.61 -14.71
C LYS A 171 -18.96 -10.81 -14.48
N HIS A 172 -18.58 -11.76 -13.63
CA HIS A 172 -19.41 -12.91 -13.27
C HIS A 172 -20.22 -12.66 -11.98
N GLY A 173 -20.21 -11.44 -11.45
CA GLY A 173 -20.91 -11.06 -10.22
C GLY A 173 -20.22 -11.50 -8.94
N LYS A 174 -19.03 -12.11 -9.00
CA LYS A 174 -18.32 -12.57 -7.79
C LYS A 174 -17.64 -11.40 -7.09
N LEU A 175 -17.78 -11.39 -5.76
CA LEU A 175 -17.22 -10.36 -4.89
C LEU A 175 -15.86 -10.77 -4.31
N PHE A 176 -14.94 -9.80 -4.25
CA PHE A 176 -13.60 -9.94 -3.71
C PHE A 176 -13.27 -8.77 -2.78
N VAL A 177 -12.39 -9.01 -1.81
CA VAL A 177 -11.67 -7.92 -1.12
C VAL A 177 -10.55 -7.45 -2.03
N GLY A 178 -10.56 -6.20 -2.47
CA GLY A 178 -9.49 -5.61 -3.27
C GLY A 178 -8.39 -5.06 -2.36
N GLU A 179 -7.15 -5.44 -2.62
CA GLU A 179 -5.98 -4.96 -1.87
C GLU A 179 -4.89 -4.51 -2.83
N HIS A 180 -4.50 -3.23 -2.73
CA HIS A 180 -3.33 -2.73 -3.43
C HIS A 180 -2.08 -3.01 -2.59
N LYS A 181 -1.03 -3.57 -3.21
CA LYS A 181 0.28 -3.75 -2.57
C LYS A 181 1.37 -3.18 -3.46
N SER A 182 2.38 -2.59 -2.84
CA SER A 182 3.62 -2.23 -3.52
C SER A 182 4.76 -3.11 -3.04
N THR A 183 5.66 -3.47 -3.95
CA THR A 183 6.83 -4.29 -3.62
C THR A 183 8.00 -3.96 -4.53
N GLY A 184 9.22 -4.03 -3.98
CA GLY A 184 10.45 -4.03 -4.79
C GLY A 184 10.89 -5.43 -5.20
N LYS A 185 10.25 -6.48 -4.67
CA LYS A 185 10.55 -7.88 -4.99
C LYS A 185 9.92 -8.28 -6.32
N ALA A 186 10.52 -9.25 -6.99
CA ALA A 186 9.95 -9.81 -8.21
C ALA A 186 8.55 -10.40 -7.95
N ILE A 187 7.65 -10.23 -8.91
CA ILE A 187 6.24 -10.67 -8.86
C ILE A 187 5.91 -11.66 -9.98
N ASP A 188 6.92 -12.26 -10.61
CA ASP A 188 6.73 -13.33 -11.58
C ASP A 188 6.05 -14.56 -10.93
N SER A 189 5.50 -15.44 -11.76
CA SER A 189 4.71 -16.59 -11.31
C SER A 189 5.46 -17.57 -10.41
N GLY A 190 6.81 -17.58 -10.43
CA GLY A 190 7.64 -18.41 -9.57
C GLY A 190 8.07 -17.73 -8.27
N SER A 191 7.71 -16.46 -8.06
CA SER A 191 8.17 -15.69 -6.92
C SER A 191 7.57 -16.20 -5.60
N SER A 192 8.43 -16.36 -4.59
CA SER A 192 8.00 -16.65 -3.20
C SER A 192 7.20 -15.51 -2.57
N TYR A 193 7.11 -14.35 -3.23
CA TYR A 193 6.26 -13.23 -2.81
C TYR A 193 4.79 -13.65 -2.70
N TRP A 194 4.26 -14.37 -3.69
CA TRP A 194 2.86 -14.79 -3.71
C TRP A 194 2.52 -15.74 -2.55
N SER A 195 3.43 -16.65 -2.20
CA SER A 195 3.27 -17.54 -1.05
C SER A 195 3.28 -16.80 0.29
N HIS A 196 4.01 -15.69 0.40
CA HIS A 196 4.00 -14.88 1.62
C HIS A 196 2.70 -14.08 1.77
N LEU A 197 2.12 -13.61 0.66
CA LEU A 197 0.87 -12.84 0.69
C LEU A 197 -0.31 -13.65 1.22
N THR A 198 -0.38 -14.95 0.93
CA THR A 198 -1.46 -15.82 1.45
C THR A 198 -1.39 -16.05 2.96
N MET A 199 -0.23 -15.79 3.58
CA MET A 199 -0.04 -15.87 5.03
C MET A 199 -0.14 -14.52 5.72
N ASP A 200 -0.44 -13.45 4.99
CA ASP A 200 -0.55 -12.11 5.54
C ASP A 200 -1.77 -12.01 6.47
N THR A 201 -1.54 -11.43 7.66
CA THR A 201 -2.58 -11.34 8.70
C THR A 201 -3.66 -10.33 8.32
N GLN A 202 -3.31 -9.27 7.58
CA GLN A 202 -4.27 -8.24 7.17
C GLN A 202 -5.26 -8.80 6.15
N THR A 203 -4.76 -9.47 5.10
CA THR A 203 -5.60 -9.98 4.00
C THR A 203 -6.55 -11.08 4.48
N THR A 204 -6.06 -11.96 5.36
CA THR A 204 -6.90 -12.99 6.00
C THR A 204 -7.99 -12.37 6.88
N LEU A 205 -7.63 -11.34 7.67
CA LEU A 205 -8.58 -10.64 8.52
C LEU A 205 -9.65 -9.91 7.71
N TYR A 206 -9.29 -9.30 6.59
CA TYR A 206 -10.24 -8.54 5.77
C TYR A 206 -11.28 -9.42 5.10
N ILE A 207 -10.92 -10.61 4.60
CA ILE A 207 -11.91 -11.59 4.11
C ILE A 207 -12.89 -11.95 5.24
N TYR A 208 -12.36 -12.26 6.42
CA TYR A 208 -13.18 -12.60 7.58
C TYR A 208 -14.12 -11.45 7.96
N ALA A 209 -13.60 -10.22 8.04
CA ALA A 209 -14.37 -9.02 8.33
C ALA A 209 -15.46 -8.78 7.28
N ALA A 210 -15.11 -8.83 5.99
CA ALA A 210 -16.04 -8.61 4.90
C ALA A 210 -17.22 -9.59 4.94
N ARG A 211 -16.95 -10.88 5.19
CA ARG A 211 -18.00 -11.90 5.36
C ARG A 211 -18.87 -11.66 6.59
N LYS A 212 -18.29 -11.19 7.70
CA LYS A 212 -19.07 -10.82 8.90
C LYS A 212 -19.95 -9.60 8.66
N LEU A 213 -19.45 -8.60 7.94
CA LEU A 213 -20.26 -7.45 7.53
C LEU A 213 -21.40 -7.87 6.59
N GLN A 214 -21.13 -8.74 5.61
CA GLN A 214 -22.14 -9.32 4.71
C GLN A 214 -23.23 -10.03 5.51
N GLN A 215 -22.86 -11.00 6.36
CA GLN A 215 -23.79 -11.80 7.16
C GLN A 215 -24.63 -10.97 8.14
N SER A 216 -24.10 -9.85 8.63
CA SER A 216 -24.82 -8.95 9.52
C SER A 216 -25.68 -7.91 8.80
N GLY A 217 -25.71 -7.93 7.46
CA GLY A 217 -26.47 -6.97 6.64
C GLY A 217 -25.86 -5.57 6.58
N LYS A 218 -24.63 -5.39 7.10
CA LYS A 218 -23.94 -4.09 7.10
C LYS A 218 -23.47 -3.64 5.71
N LEU A 219 -23.51 -4.54 4.71
CA LEU A 219 -23.12 -4.23 3.33
C LEU A 219 -24.32 -4.02 2.38
N VAL A 220 -25.55 -4.04 2.90
CA VAL A 220 -26.76 -3.90 2.07
C VAL A 220 -26.82 -2.55 1.35
N GLU A 221 -26.27 -1.48 1.95
CA GLU A 221 -26.17 -0.16 1.31
C GLU A 221 -25.33 -0.17 0.02
N TYR A 222 -24.42 -1.15 -0.12
CA TYR A 222 -23.59 -1.35 -1.31
C TYR A 222 -24.15 -2.43 -2.26
N GLY A 223 -25.39 -2.88 -2.05
CA GLY A 223 -26.02 -3.92 -2.85
C GLY A 223 -25.40 -5.32 -2.65
N ILE A 224 -24.92 -5.60 -1.43
CA ILE A 224 -24.38 -6.90 -1.03
C ILE A 224 -25.25 -7.42 0.13
N PHE A 225 -25.97 -8.52 -0.11
CA PHE A 225 -26.97 -9.05 0.81
C PHE A 225 -26.44 -10.24 1.63
N PRO A 226 -27.01 -10.51 2.83
CA PRO A 226 -26.62 -11.65 3.66
C PRO A 226 -26.78 -13.02 2.99
N ASP A 227 -27.74 -13.14 2.08
CA ASP A 227 -28.10 -14.38 1.39
C ASP A 227 -27.36 -14.56 0.04
N ASP A 228 -26.55 -13.57 -0.38
CA ASP A 228 -25.70 -13.68 -1.56
C ASP A 228 -24.56 -14.70 -1.34
N ASP A 229 -23.94 -15.14 -2.43
CA ASP A 229 -22.68 -15.88 -2.36
C ASP A 229 -21.66 -15.10 -1.50
N LEU A 230 -20.98 -15.83 -0.60
CA LEU A 230 -19.99 -15.20 0.28
C LEU A 230 -18.84 -14.59 -0.53
N ILE A 231 -18.37 -13.43 -0.06
CA ILE A 231 -17.17 -12.77 -0.60
C ILE A 231 -16.03 -13.80 -0.70
N SER A 232 -15.51 -13.98 -1.92
CA SER A 232 -14.80 -15.20 -2.32
C SER A 232 -13.37 -15.25 -1.81
N ALA A 233 -12.58 -14.22 -2.11
CA ALA A 233 -11.14 -14.17 -1.82
C ALA A 233 -10.62 -12.73 -1.80
N VAL A 234 -9.30 -12.56 -1.62
CA VAL A 234 -8.61 -11.29 -1.88
C VAL A 234 -8.21 -11.25 -3.35
N TYR A 235 -8.53 -10.15 -4.02
CA TYR A 235 -7.96 -9.76 -5.29
C TYR A 235 -6.74 -8.87 -5.02
N TYR A 236 -5.56 -9.39 -5.32
CA TYR A 236 -4.30 -8.67 -5.15
C TYR A 236 -3.95 -7.87 -6.39
N ASP A 237 -3.92 -6.56 -6.26
CA ASP A 237 -3.29 -5.68 -7.24
C ASP A 237 -1.90 -5.27 -6.74
N VAL A 238 -0.88 -5.89 -7.32
CA VAL A 238 0.50 -5.75 -6.86
C VAL A 238 1.30 -4.95 -7.86
N TRP A 239 1.70 -3.75 -7.44
CA TRP A 239 2.65 -2.93 -8.16
C TRP A 239 4.10 -3.32 -7.81
N HIS A 240 4.87 -3.75 -8.82
CA HIS A 240 6.32 -3.89 -8.72
C HIS A 240 6.99 -2.53 -8.96
N LYS A 241 7.52 -1.93 -7.89
CA LYS A 241 8.19 -0.62 -7.92
C LYS A 241 9.40 -0.68 -8.86
N PRO A 242 9.44 0.15 -9.93
CA PRO A 242 10.62 0.28 -10.76
C PRO A 242 11.83 0.63 -9.91
N GLN A 243 12.91 -0.13 -10.08
CA GLN A 243 14.17 0.14 -9.40
C GLN A 243 15.06 0.97 -10.32
N THR A 244 15.44 2.15 -9.87
CA THR A 244 16.42 3.02 -10.57
C THR A 244 17.85 2.74 -10.12
N ARG A 245 18.03 2.06 -8.99
CA ARG A 245 19.35 1.66 -8.51
C ARG A 245 19.89 0.50 -9.35
N PRO A 246 21.20 0.48 -9.66
CA PRO A 246 21.82 -0.67 -10.27
C PRO A 246 21.51 -1.94 -9.46
N LYS A 247 21.22 -3.06 -10.13
CA LYS A 247 21.18 -4.38 -9.51
C LYS A 247 22.41 -4.55 -8.62
N LYS A 248 22.16 -4.81 -7.33
CA LYS A 248 23.20 -5.23 -6.40
C LYS A 248 23.69 -6.61 -6.83
N LEU A 249 24.99 -6.70 -7.08
CA LEU A 249 25.65 -7.97 -7.33
C LEU A 249 25.79 -8.72 -6.01
N THR A 250 25.52 -10.03 -6.03
CA THR A 250 25.93 -10.93 -4.94
C THR A 250 27.45 -10.95 -4.83
N GLN A 251 28.00 -11.44 -3.70
CA GLN A 251 29.46 -11.53 -3.54
C GLN A 251 30.12 -12.34 -4.67
N ALA A 252 29.48 -13.41 -5.13
CA ALA A 252 29.95 -14.21 -6.26
C ALA A 252 29.90 -13.44 -7.60
N GLU A 253 28.80 -12.72 -7.87
CA GLU A 253 28.66 -11.91 -9.07
C GLU A 253 29.65 -10.71 -9.08
N SER A 254 29.87 -10.06 -7.93
CA SER A 254 30.86 -8.98 -7.78
C SER A 254 32.26 -9.48 -8.09
N LYS A 255 32.62 -10.66 -7.56
CA LYS A 255 33.92 -11.28 -7.84
C LYS A 255 34.08 -11.55 -9.34
N LYS A 256 33.07 -12.15 -9.97
CA LYS A 256 33.07 -12.42 -11.42
C LYS A 256 33.21 -11.13 -12.24
N PHE A 257 32.45 -10.10 -11.87
CA PHE A 257 32.47 -8.79 -12.52
C PHE A 257 33.84 -8.12 -12.43
N CYS A 258 34.45 -8.09 -11.24
CA CYS A 258 35.74 -7.44 -11.02
C CYS A 258 36.93 -8.23 -11.60
N GLU A 259 36.89 -9.56 -11.56
CA GLU A 259 38.06 -10.39 -11.87
C GLU A 259 38.06 -10.98 -13.29
N THR A 260 36.89 -11.17 -13.91
CA THR A 260 36.77 -12.08 -15.07
C THR A 260 36.27 -11.40 -16.34
N ASP A 261 35.04 -10.89 -16.32
CA ASP A 261 34.33 -10.53 -17.55
C ASP A 261 34.04 -9.03 -17.69
N GLY A 262 34.18 -8.25 -16.60
CA GLY A 262 33.74 -6.86 -16.55
C GLY A 262 32.26 -6.72 -16.94
N GLU A 263 31.49 -7.81 -16.89
CA GLU A 263 30.19 -7.88 -17.51
C GLU A 263 29.10 -7.60 -16.49
N TYR A 264 28.39 -6.50 -16.68
CA TYR A 264 27.26 -6.11 -15.87
C TYR A 264 26.03 -6.02 -16.75
N MET A 265 25.05 -6.89 -16.49
CA MET A 265 23.77 -6.95 -17.22
C MET A 265 23.95 -7.05 -18.75
N GLY A 266 24.86 -7.92 -19.20
CA GLY A 266 25.12 -8.13 -20.63
C GLY A 266 25.93 -7.03 -21.31
N LYS A 267 26.43 -6.04 -20.55
CA LYS A 267 27.34 -5.00 -21.04
C LYS A 267 28.71 -5.15 -20.42
N LYS A 268 29.77 -5.06 -21.24
CA LYS A 268 31.16 -5.06 -20.76
C LYS A 268 31.59 -3.67 -20.32
N PHE A 269 32.23 -3.61 -19.16
CA PHE A 269 32.80 -2.41 -18.55
C PHE A 269 34.31 -2.62 -18.39
N ASN A 270 35.08 -1.54 -18.58
CA ASN A 270 36.49 -1.52 -18.23
C ASN A 270 36.61 -1.24 -16.74
N VAL A 271 36.77 -2.30 -15.96
CA VAL A 271 36.99 -2.18 -14.51
C VAL A 271 38.46 -1.86 -14.27
N THR A 272 38.74 -0.71 -13.64
CA THR A 272 40.10 -0.31 -13.25
C THR A 272 40.20 -0.37 -11.73
N GLY A 273 40.96 -1.34 -11.21
CA GLY A 273 41.13 -1.57 -9.77
C GLY A 273 41.20 -3.07 -9.43
N SER A 274 42.00 -3.45 -8.43
CA SER A 274 42.10 -4.84 -7.97
C SER A 274 41.26 -5.04 -6.70
N VAL A 275 40.74 -6.25 -6.47
CA VAL A 275 39.86 -6.57 -5.32
C VAL A 275 40.50 -6.24 -3.96
N GLY A 276 41.83 -6.10 -3.90
CA GLY A 276 42.56 -5.70 -2.69
C GLY A 276 42.30 -4.26 -2.23
N ASP A 277 41.81 -3.37 -3.10
CA ASP A 277 41.57 -1.95 -2.75
C ASP A 277 40.19 -1.73 -2.07
N VAL A 278 39.34 -2.75 -2.02
CA VAL A 278 37.96 -2.65 -1.48
C VAL A 278 37.91 -2.83 0.04
N GLU A 279 38.89 -3.53 0.64
CA GLU A 279 38.96 -3.70 2.10
C GLU A 279 39.28 -2.37 2.84
N ASP A 280 39.97 -1.44 2.18
CA ASP A 280 40.29 -0.12 2.75
C ASP A 280 39.15 0.90 2.65
N LEU A 281 38.12 0.65 1.82
CA LEU A 281 36.95 1.53 1.67
C LEU A 281 35.78 1.18 2.63
N LEU A 282 35.90 0.10 3.40
CA LEU A 282 34.89 -0.38 4.35
C LEU A 282 35.33 -0.26 5.83
N ARG A 283 36.41 0.48 6.10
CA ARG A 283 36.78 0.97 7.44
C ARG A 283 36.47 2.47 7.56
#